data_AF-A0A0T2Q829-F1
#
_entry.id   AF-A0A0T2Q829-F1
#
_cell.length_a   1.000
_cell.length_b   1.000
_cell.length_c   1.000
_cell.angle_alpha   90.00
_cell.angle_beta   90.00
_cell.angle_gamma   90.00
#
_symmetry.space_group_name_H-M   'P 1'
#
loop_
_entity.id
_entity.type
_entity.pdbx_description
1 polymer ?
#
loop_
_entity_poly.entity_id
_entity_poly.type
_entity_poly.pdbx_seq_one_letter_code
_entity_poly.pdbx_strand_id
1 'polypeptide(L)'
;MALQTTTVTYLRRDSVQACARGLTLGALALGLAACGMTQEKPKADLAASQVTYIGVNSYLWRASLETLSFMPLTQADSSGGVIVTDWYSNPQNPNERVKVSVSILDQDLRADALRIAASRQVQQGGTWVEAPVQAATVQKLEDIILTKARDLRRAASAG
;
A
#
# COMPACT_ATOMS: atom_id res chain seq x y z
N MET A 1 16.39 -44.54 8.06
CA MET A 1 15.02 -44.01 8.22
C MET A 1 14.79 -43.02 7.08
N ALA A 2 14.12 -43.48 6.02
CA ALA A 2 14.00 -42.74 4.76
C ALA A 2 12.66 -41.99 4.67
N LEU A 3 12.72 -40.84 4.01
CA LEU A 3 11.66 -39.89 3.70
C LEU A 3 10.45 -40.54 3.04
N GLN A 4 9.24 -40.09 3.39
CA GLN A 4 8.05 -40.28 2.56
C GLN A 4 7.36 -38.94 2.29
N THR A 5 7.59 -38.46 1.07
CA THR A 5 6.88 -37.44 0.31
C THR A 5 5.40 -37.80 0.18
N THR A 6 4.48 -36.86 0.36
CA THR A 6 3.08 -37.05 -0.06
C THR A 6 2.69 -35.95 -1.02
N THR A 7 2.66 -36.32 -2.30
CA THR A 7 2.24 -35.52 -3.45
C THR A 7 0.71 -35.46 -3.45
N VAL A 8 0.13 -34.26 -3.47
CA VAL A 8 -1.33 -34.08 -3.64
C VAL A 8 -1.65 -34.16 -5.13
N THR A 9 -2.20 -35.30 -5.54
CA THR A 9 -2.76 -35.54 -6.88
C THR A 9 -4.21 -35.05 -6.88
N TYR A 10 -4.50 -33.94 -7.58
CA TYR A 10 -5.89 -33.52 -7.84
C TYR A 10 -6.19 -33.56 -9.35
N LEU A 11 -6.83 -34.68 -9.68
CA LEU A 11 -7.71 -35.03 -10.79
C LEU A 11 -7.94 -33.99 -11.90
N ARG A 12 -7.36 -34.34 -13.05
CA ARG A 12 -7.72 -33.97 -14.42
C ARG A 12 -9.20 -34.28 -14.70
N ARG A 13 -9.99 -33.27 -15.09
CA ARG A 13 -11.34 -33.46 -15.64
C ARG A 13 -11.28 -33.30 -17.16
N ASP A 14 -11.03 -34.42 -17.82
CA ASP A 14 -11.29 -34.59 -19.25
C ASP A 14 -12.81 -34.81 -19.43
N SER A 15 -13.50 -34.00 -20.24
CA SER A 15 -14.65 -34.46 -21.04
C SER A 15 -15.02 -33.43 -22.12
N VAL A 16 -14.63 -33.70 -23.36
CA VAL A 16 -15.53 -34.13 -24.47
C VAL A 16 -16.60 -33.08 -24.82
N GLN A 17 -16.48 -32.45 -26.00
CA GLN A 17 -17.42 -32.63 -27.11
C GLN A 17 -16.97 -31.86 -28.35
N ALA A 18 -16.55 -32.64 -29.34
CA ALA A 18 -16.35 -32.24 -30.73
C ALA A 18 -17.68 -32.35 -31.50
N CYS A 19 -17.97 -31.37 -32.35
CA CYS A 19 -18.86 -31.45 -33.53
C CYS A 19 -18.39 -30.29 -34.46
N ALA A 20 -17.47 -30.48 -35.40
CA ALA A 20 -17.58 -31.18 -36.68
C ALA A 20 -18.62 -30.57 -37.65
N ARG A 21 -18.08 -30.06 -38.77
CA ARG A 21 -18.59 -30.08 -40.17
C ARG A 21 -19.49 -28.93 -40.65
N GLY A 22 -18.99 -28.26 -41.70
CA GLY A 22 -19.76 -27.50 -42.68
C GLY A 22 -18.85 -27.09 -43.84
N LEU A 23 -18.66 -27.98 -44.81
CA LEU A 23 -17.96 -27.73 -46.09
C LEU A 23 -19.02 -27.45 -47.16
N THR A 24 -18.97 -26.28 -47.80
CA THR A 24 -19.74 -26.02 -49.05
C THR A 24 -18.84 -25.32 -50.07
N LEU A 25 -18.65 -26.01 -51.20
CA LEU A 25 -18.07 -25.53 -52.45
C LEU A 25 -19.04 -24.61 -53.19
N GLY A 26 -18.56 -23.48 -53.72
CA GLY A 26 -19.30 -22.61 -54.65
C GLY A 26 -18.36 -21.58 -55.29
N ALA A 27 -18.28 -21.58 -56.61
CA ALA A 27 -17.26 -20.87 -57.42
C ALA A 27 -17.66 -19.44 -57.85
N LEU A 28 -16.62 -18.63 -58.13
CA LEU A 28 -16.52 -17.48 -59.06
C LEU A 28 -17.50 -16.29 -58.95
N ALA A 29 -16.99 -15.09 -58.61
CA ALA A 29 -16.99 -13.87 -59.45
C ALA A 29 -16.41 -12.65 -58.71
N LEU A 30 -15.75 -11.78 -59.48
CA LEU A 30 -15.10 -10.52 -59.07
C LEU A 30 -16.06 -9.48 -58.47
N GLY A 31 -15.58 -8.77 -57.44
CA GLY A 31 -16.21 -7.54 -56.95
C GLY A 31 -15.36 -6.84 -55.89
N LEU A 32 -14.66 -5.77 -56.27
CA LEU A 32 -14.03 -4.82 -55.36
C LEU A 32 -15.11 -4.14 -54.50
N ALA A 33 -15.10 -4.42 -53.20
CA ALA A 33 -15.77 -3.58 -52.21
C ALA A 33 -14.83 -3.43 -51.02
N ALA A 34 -14.08 -2.32 -51.04
CA ALA A 34 -13.50 -1.74 -49.86
C ALA A 34 -14.61 -1.51 -48.83
N CYS A 35 -14.45 -2.09 -47.65
CA CYS A 35 -14.92 -1.52 -46.39
C CYS A 35 -14.00 -2.06 -45.30
N GLY A 36 -13.23 -1.14 -44.71
CA GLY A 36 -12.38 -1.43 -43.56
C GLY A 36 -13.22 -2.03 -42.45
N MET A 37 -12.92 -3.27 -42.10
CA MET A 37 -13.43 -3.89 -40.90
C MET A 37 -12.47 -3.55 -39.76
N THR A 38 -12.89 -2.59 -38.97
CA THR A 38 -12.31 -2.15 -37.70
C THR A 38 -11.88 -3.36 -36.89
N GLN A 39 -10.58 -3.44 -36.60
CA GLN A 39 -10.01 -4.44 -35.72
C GLN A 39 -10.42 -4.11 -34.29
N GLU A 40 -11.56 -4.63 -33.85
CA GLU A 40 -11.97 -4.58 -32.45
C GLU A 40 -11.17 -5.66 -31.72
N LYS A 41 -9.98 -5.29 -31.23
CA LYS A 41 -9.21 -6.11 -30.29
C LYS A 41 -10.09 -6.36 -29.06
N PRO A 42 -10.47 -7.62 -28.75
CA PRO A 42 -11.14 -7.91 -27.50
C PRO A 42 -10.13 -7.59 -26.39
N LYS A 43 -10.37 -6.49 -25.66
CA LYS A 43 -9.70 -6.27 -24.38
C LYS A 43 -10.16 -7.42 -23.50
N ALA A 44 -9.23 -8.36 -23.25
CA ALA A 44 -9.41 -9.37 -22.23
C ALA A 44 -9.82 -8.64 -20.96
N ASP A 45 -11.07 -8.84 -20.56
CA ASP A 45 -11.60 -8.42 -19.28
C ASP A 45 -10.91 -9.30 -18.24
N LEU A 46 -9.66 -8.94 -17.94
CA LEU A 46 -9.01 -9.35 -16.72
C LEU A 46 -9.87 -8.74 -15.63
N ALA A 47 -10.82 -9.54 -15.11
CA ALA A 47 -11.44 -9.33 -13.84
C ALA A 47 -10.30 -9.23 -12.82
N ALA A 48 -9.76 -8.02 -12.72
CA ALA A 48 -8.83 -7.63 -11.70
C ALA A 48 -9.57 -7.96 -10.42
N SER A 49 -9.03 -8.93 -9.68
CA SER A 49 -9.23 -8.99 -8.25
C SER A 49 -8.91 -7.58 -7.75
N GLN A 50 -9.93 -6.74 -7.63
CA GLN A 50 -9.84 -5.43 -7.01
C GLN A 50 -9.59 -5.74 -5.54
N VAL A 51 -8.34 -6.07 -5.22
CA VAL A 51 -7.81 -5.85 -3.89
C VAL A 51 -8.05 -4.37 -3.68
N THR A 52 -9.08 -4.04 -2.92
CA THR A 52 -9.43 -2.65 -2.61
C THR A 52 -8.29 -2.10 -1.77
N TYR A 53 -7.24 -1.63 -2.46
CA TYR A 53 -6.16 -0.88 -1.86
C TYR A 53 -6.83 0.39 -1.37
N ILE A 54 -6.93 0.56 -0.05
CA ILE A 54 -7.30 1.84 0.52
C ILE A 54 -6.21 2.78 0.02
N GLY A 55 -6.52 3.61 -0.97
CA GLY A 55 -5.55 4.53 -1.54
C GLY A 55 -5.01 5.39 -0.40
N VAL A 56 -3.74 5.24 -0.04
CA VAL A 56 -3.10 6.09 0.95
C VAL A 56 -2.71 7.39 0.27
N ASN A 57 -2.93 8.54 0.91
CA ASN A 57 -2.48 9.81 0.36
C ASN A 57 -0.94 9.83 0.27
N SER A 58 -0.41 9.97 -0.95
CA SER A 58 1.03 9.95 -1.22
C SER A 58 1.79 11.11 -0.56
N TYR A 59 1.16 12.25 -0.37
CA TYR A 59 1.74 13.40 0.32
C TYR A 59 1.82 13.18 1.83
N LEU A 60 0.76 12.62 2.46
CA LEU A 60 0.78 12.26 3.88
C LEU A 60 1.84 11.19 4.15
N TRP A 61 1.91 10.16 3.29
CA TRP A 61 2.91 9.11 3.38
C TRP A 61 4.33 9.68 3.32
N ARG A 62 4.63 10.48 2.28
CA ARG A 62 5.96 11.07 2.10
C ARG A 62 6.32 12.04 3.23
N ALA A 63 5.39 12.90 3.64
CA ALA A 63 5.61 13.83 4.75
C ALA A 63 5.86 13.12 6.09
N SER A 64 5.16 12.01 6.35
CA SER A 64 5.35 11.20 7.55
C SER A 64 6.74 10.55 7.58
N LEU A 65 7.15 9.94 6.47
CA LEU A 65 8.49 9.35 6.35
C LEU A 65 9.60 10.38 6.52
N GLU A 66 9.50 11.55 5.89
CA GLU A 66 10.48 12.62 6.06
C GLU A 66 10.57 13.08 7.52
N THR A 67 9.41 13.26 8.18
CA THR A 67 9.35 13.75 9.55
C THR A 67 9.92 12.74 10.54
N LEU A 68 9.68 11.44 10.33
CA LEU A 68 10.14 10.38 11.22
C LEU A 68 11.51 9.80 10.84
N SER A 69 12.13 10.28 9.76
CA SER A 69 13.38 9.72 9.20
C SER A 69 14.58 9.75 10.16
N PHE A 70 14.51 10.52 11.24
CA PHE A 70 15.54 10.55 12.28
C PHE A 70 15.47 9.37 13.26
N MET A 71 14.35 8.62 13.26
CA MET A 71 14.15 7.41 14.06
C MET A 71 14.28 6.18 13.15
N PRO A 72 14.82 5.04 13.63
CA PRO A 72 14.79 3.81 12.86
C PRO A 72 13.33 3.34 12.66
N LEU A 73 13.01 2.84 11.47
CA LEU A 73 11.68 2.33 11.13
C LEU A 73 11.63 0.81 11.29
N THR A 74 10.68 0.30 12.08
CA THR A 74 10.43 -1.15 12.21
C THR A 74 9.44 -1.65 11.17
N GLN A 75 8.50 -0.79 10.76
CA GLN A 75 7.45 -1.14 9.81
C GLN A 75 7.07 0.08 8.99
N ALA A 76 6.96 -0.08 7.68
CA ALA A 76 6.43 0.94 6.77
C ALA A 76 5.63 0.24 5.68
N ASP A 77 4.31 0.14 5.89
CA ASP A 77 3.38 -0.39 4.90
C ASP A 77 2.69 0.75 4.17
N SER A 78 3.12 0.99 2.92
CA SER A 78 2.53 2.01 2.05
C SER A 78 1.09 1.70 1.63
N SER A 79 0.66 0.43 1.77
CA SER A 79 -0.66 -0.06 1.39
C SER A 79 -1.70 0.13 2.45
N GLY A 80 -1.35 -0.17 3.70
CA GLY A 80 -2.18 0.09 4.86
C GLY A 80 -2.03 1.51 5.42
N GLY A 81 -1.04 2.28 4.95
CA GLY A 81 -0.76 3.62 5.46
C GLY A 81 -0.24 3.61 6.91
N VAL A 82 0.47 2.54 7.30
CA VAL A 82 0.97 2.34 8.67
C VAL A 82 2.48 2.47 8.70
N ILE A 83 2.98 3.31 9.59
CA ILE A 83 4.40 3.52 9.86
C ILE A 83 4.64 3.30 11.35
N VAL A 84 5.58 2.44 11.71
CA VAL A 84 5.99 2.19 13.09
C VAL A 84 7.49 2.37 13.18
N THR A 85 7.91 3.17 14.15
CA THR A 85 9.33 3.36 14.48
C THR A 85 9.77 2.34 15.51
N ASP A 86 11.09 2.17 15.62
CA ASP A 86 11.72 1.55 16.78
C ASP A 86 11.68 2.47 18.00
N TRP A 87 12.12 1.94 19.14
CA TRP A 87 12.45 2.75 20.31
C TRP A 87 13.66 3.63 20.01
N TYR A 88 13.47 4.94 20.11
CA TYR A 88 14.52 5.94 19.96
C TYR A 88 14.78 6.67 21.27
N SER A 89 16.06 6.74 21.67
CA SER A 89 16.52 7.55 22.80
C SER A 89 17.27 8.76 22.30
N ASN A 90 16.88 9.95 22.77
CA ASN A 90 17.58 11.18 22.42
C ASN A 90 18.94 11.20 23.14
N PRO A 91 20.07 11.44 22.45
CA PRO A 91 21.39 11.55 23.09
C PRO A 91 21.46 12.59 24.21
N GLN A 92 20.62 13.64 24.16
CA GLN A 92 20.52 14.65 25.22
C GLN A 92 19.80 14.12 26.49
N ASN A 93 18.93 13.12 26.33
CA ASN A 93 18.15 12.50 27.40
C ASN A 93 18.16 10.96 27.23
N PRO A 94 19.29 10.28 27.51
CA PRO A 94 19.43 8.84 27.27
C PRO A 94 18.55 7.98 28.20
N ASN A 95 18.10 8.55 29.32
CA ASN A 95 17.21 7.87 30.27
C ASN A 95 15.74 7.82 29.77
N GLU A 96 15.46 8.28 28.56
CA GLU A 96 14.13 8.23 27.96
C GLU A 96 14.19 7.59 26.59
N ARG A 97 13.16 6.82 26.26
CA ARG A 97 12.95 6.28 24.92
C ARG A 97 11.53 6.49 24.48
N VAL A 98 11.36 6.76 23.19
CA VAL A 98 10.06 7.02 22.58
C VAL A 98 9.91 6.14 21.36
N LYS A 99 8.71 5.60 21.18
CA LYS A 99 8.27 4.91 19.97
C LYS A 99 7.07 5.66 19.40
N VAL A 100 7.02 5.80 18.08
CA VAL A 100 5.91 6.45 17.39
C VAL A 100 5.29 5.48 16.40
N SER A 101 3.97 5.53 16.30
CA SER A 101 3.19 4.81 15.30
C SER A 101 2.24 5.78 14.64
N VAL A 102 2.26 5.80 13.31
CA VAL A 102 1.43 6.66 12.48
C VAL A 102 0.54 5.79 11.62
N SER A 103 -0.73 6.14 11.55
CA SER A 103 -1.72 5.49 10.68
C SER A 103 -2.42 6.56 9.87
N ILE A 104 -2.40 6.41 8.55
CA ILE A 104 -3.10 7.27 7.61
C ILE A 104 -4.47 6.63 7.38
N LEU A 105 -5.51 7.34 7.81
CA LEU A 105 -6.88 6.85 7.82
C LEU A 105 -7.67 7.26 6.58
N ASP A 106 -7.22 8.30 5.88
CA ASP A 106 -7.94 8.85 4.73
C ASP A 106 -7.03 9.45 3.65
N GLN A 107 -7.62 9.71 2.50
CA GLN A 107 -7.03 10.31 1.32
C GLN A 107 -7.01 11.84 1.35
N ASP A 108 -7.87 12.49 2.13
CA ASP A 108 -7.88 13.95 2.20
C ASP A 108 -6.81 14.53 3.12
N LEU A 109 -6.36 15.76 2.84
CA LEU A 109 -5.39 16.49 3.68
C LEU A 109 -6.07 17.22 4.86
N ARG A 110 -6.83 16.47 5.64
CA ARG A 110 -7.54 16.93 6.85
C ARG A 110 -6.89 16.39 8.12
N ALA A 111 -7.18 17.01 9.26
CA ALA A 111 -6.52 16.68 10.53
C ALA A 111 -6.88 15.26 11.00
N ASP A 112 -8.12 14.83 10.80
CA ASP A 112 -8.62 13.50 11.16
C ASP A 112 -8.14 12.37 10.22
N ALA A 113 -7.49 12.70 9.09
CA ALA A 113 -6.92 11.72 8.17
C ALA A 113 -5.63 11.07 8.69
N LEU A 114 -5.05 11.60 9.76
CA LEU A 114 -3.80 11.12 10.35
C LEU A 114 -4.04 10.77 11.82
N ARG A 115 -3.58 9.59 12.23
CA ARG A 115 -3.56 9.19 13.64
C ARG A 115 -2.14 8.90 14.08
N ILE A 116 -1.71 9.58 15.14
CA ILE A 116 -0.39 9.39 15.73
C ILE A 116 -0.56 8.85 17.15
N ALA A 117 0.09 7.73 17.42
CA ALA A 117 0.25 7.17 18.74
C ALA A 117 1.73 7.21 19.12
N ALA A 118 2.02 7.63 20.34
CA ALA A 118 3.38 7.64 20.87
C ALA A 118 3.39 6.94 22.23
N SER A 119 4.44 6.14 22.45
CA SER A 119 4.72 5.49 23.73
C SER A 119 6.05 5.99 24.24
N ARG A 120 6.14 6.32 25.53
CA ARG A 120 7.37 6.81 26.16
C ARG A 120 7.67 5.96 27.37
N GLN A 121 8.94 5.58 27.49
CA GLN A 121 9.45 4.91 28.67
C GLN A 121 10.63 5.69 29.24
N VAL A 122 10.73 5.67 30.57
CA VAL A 122 11.81 6.30 31.33
C VAL A 122 12.55 5.21 32.08
N GLN A 123 13.88 5.31 32.10
CA GLN A 123 14.72 4.41 32.85
C GLN A 123 14.71 4.81 34.33
N GLN A 124 14.20 3.94 35.19
CA GLN A 124 14.15 4.13 36.64
C GLN A 124 14.72 2.88 37.31
N GLY A 125 15.80 3.04 38.10
CA GLY A 125 16.45 1.93 38.80
C GLY A 125 16.94 0.81 37.86
N GLY A 126 17.40 1.16 36.65
CA GLY A 126 17.85 0.20 35.65
C GLY A 126 16.73 -0.51 34.86
N THR A 127 15.47 -0.23 35.17
CA THR A 127 14.30 -0.80 34.48
C THR A 127 13.58 0.27 33.66
N TRP A 128 13.04 -0.10 32.50
CA TRP A 128 12.21 0.78 31.69
C TRP A 128 10.76 0.78 32.19
N VAL A 129 10.26 1.94 32.57
CA VAL A 129 8.90 2.13 33.08
C VAL A 129 8.13 3.02 32.12
N GLU A 130 6.88 2.66 31.81
CA GLU A 130 5.98 3.49 31.00
C GLU A 130 5.73 4.85 31.65
N ALA A 131 5.75 5.88 30.84
CA ALA A 131 5.52 7.25 31.27
C ALA A 131 4.61 7.96 30.26
N PRO A 132 3.76 8.89 30.73
CA PRO A 132 2.83 9.58 29.84
C PRO A 132 3.59 10.38 28.79
N VAL A 133 3.08 10.32 27.55
CA VAL A 133 3.48 11.22 26.47
C VAL A 133 2.66 12.49 26.59
N GLN A 134 3.31 13.65 26.47
CA GLN A 134 2.63 14.93 26.45
C GLN A 134 1.79 15.04 25.18
N ALA A 135 0.50 15.39 25.31
CA ALA A 135 -0.39 15.58 24.16
C ALA A 135 0.16 16.61 23.17
N ALA A 136 0.84 17.66 23.66
CA ALA A 136 1.49 18.67 22.83
C ALA A 136 2.54 18.09 21.87
N THR A 137 3.27 17.03 22.26
CA THR A 137 4.25 16.39 21.38
C THR A 137 3.56 15.67 20.22
N VAL A 138 2.47 14.96 20.51
CA VAL A 138 1.69 14.25 19.48
C VAL A 138 1.07 15.25 18.51
N GLN A 139 0.44 16.31 19.04
CA GLN A 139 -0.16 17.37 18.23
C GLN A 139 0.89 18.07 17.34
N LYS A 140 2.07 18.38 17.90
CA LYS A 140 3.14 19.01 17.14
C LYS A 140 3.62 18.13 15.98
N LEU A 141 3.72 16.81 16.17
CA LEU A 141 4.07 15.89 15.10
C LEU A 141 2.99 15.86 14.01
N GLU A 142 1.72 15.84 14.40
CA GLU A 142 0.59 15.90 13.47
C GLU A 142 0.63 17.18 12.62
N ASP A 143 0.78 18.34 13.27
CA ASP A 143 0.84 19.63 12.60
C ASP A 143 2.00 19.73 11.61
N ILE A 144 3.19 19.21 11.99
CA ILE A 144 4.37 19.19 11.12
C ILE A 144 4.12 18.32 9.88
N ILE A 145 3.55 17.12 10.06
CA ILE A 145 3.26 16.20 8.96
C ILE A 145 2.22 16.82 8.02
N LEU A 146 1.13 17.37 8.55
CA LEU A 146 0.07 18.00 7.76
C LEU A 146 0.59 19.22 6.99
N THR A 147 1.44 20.04 7.63
CA THR A 147 2.06 21.21 6.98
C THR A 147 2.95 20.77 5.83
N LYS A 148 3.86 19.83 6.07
CA LYS A 148 4.72 19.26 5.01
C LYS A 148 3.89 18.65 3.89
N ALA A 149 2.85 17.87 4.17
CA ALA A 149 2.01 17.26 3.14
C ALA A 149 1.33 18.32 2.25
N ARG A 150 0.85 19.42 2.84
CA ARG A 150 0.30 20.56 2.09
C ARG A 150 1.36 21.24 1.23
N ASP A 151 2.57 21.40 1.74
CA ASP A 151 3.70 21.94 0.97
C ASP A 151 4.02 21.07 -0.23
N LEU A 152 4.10 19.75 -0.05
CA LEU A 152 4.35 18.80 -1.13
C LEU A 152 3.24 18.83 -2.18
N ARG A 153 1.97 18.96 -1.77
CA ARG A 153 0.84 19.11 -2.69
C ARG A 153 0.95 20.40 -3.51
N ARG A 154 1.26 21.53 -2.85
CA ARG A 154 1.44 22.83 -3.53
C ARG A 154 2.59 22.79 -4.53
N ALA A 155 3.72 22.19 -4.15
CA ALA A 155 4.88 22.04 -5.03
C ALA A 155 4.56 21.18 -6.26
N ALA A 156 3.76 20.11 -6.10
CA ALA A 156 3.36 19.26 -7.22
C ALA A 156 2.38 19.93 -8.19
N SER A 157 1.55 20.87 -7.72
CA SER A 157 0.62 21.62 -8.58
C SER A 157 1.23 22.84 -9.28
N ALA A 158 2.41 23.28 -8.85
CA ALA A 158 3.06 24.48 -9.35
C ALA A 158 4.07 24.21 -10.48
N GLY A 159 4.37 22.94 -10.77
CA GLY A 159 5.22 22.50 -11.88
C GLY A 159 4.41 21.82 -12.97
#